data_AF-A0A1Y6E7X2-F1
#
_entry.id   AF-A0A1Y6E7X2-F1
#
_cell.length_a   1.000
_cell.length_b   1.000
_cell.length_c   1.000
_cell.angle_alpha   90.00
_cell.angle_beta   90.00
_cell.angle_gamma   90.00
#
_symmetry.space_group_name_H-M   'P 1'
#
loop_
_entity.id
_entity.type
_entity.pdbx_description
1 polymer ?
#
loop_
_entity_poly.entity_id
_entity_poly.type
_entity_poly.pdbx_seq_one_letter_code
_entity_poly.pdbx_strand_id
1 'polypeptide(L)'
;MADDFDFETLAKRWQQQQTPTDGTPGAEDLAQASRRQRKQRALMYIEWLGALVMEIAAVWLLLAIPGWLGYLSAAFLMLGALSTFYVSRQVHRPILAYDNWSSSGLLQFRRRTCQLSLRYYRYTQFSCAALILFSALLWLLHWWQPAEVASHLLLFYSVLVSPLCLIAIYQLQQKIRQKAVELQQLSALAKDFEQDH
;
A
#
# COMPACT_ATOMS: atom_id res chain seq x y z
N MET A 1 18.01 -0.61 8.28
CA MET A 1 18.95 0.36 7.69
C MET A 1 18.33 1.72 7.92
N ALA A 2 18.86 2.46 8.89
CA ALA A 2 18.32 3.75 9.32
C ALA A 2 18.62 4.79 8.24
N ASP A 3 17.58 5.45 7.71
CA ASP A 3 17.74 6.70 6.99
C ASP A 3 17.99 7.76 8.06
N ASP A 4 19.27 8.10 8.25
CA ASP A 4 19.73 9.18 9.10
C ASP A 4 19.43 10.51 8.39
N PHE A 5 18.15 10.86 8.36
CA PHE A 5 17.66 12.11 7.78
C PHE A 5 17.88 13.19 8.82
N ASP A 6 19.05 13.81 8.77
CA ASP A 6 19.43 14.89 9.66
C ASP A 6 18.69 16.18 9.27
N PHE A 7 17.64 16.47 10.05
CA PHE A 7 16.78 17.63 9.86
C PHE A 7 17.51 18.96 10.13
N GLU A 8 18.58 18.95 10.93
CA GLU A 8 19.37 20.16 11.20
C GLU A 8 20.20 20.57 9.98
N THR A 9 20.81 19.61 9.28
CA THR A 9 21.53 19.90 8.02
C THR A 9 20.57 20.32 6.92
N LEU A 10 19.36 19.78 6.90
CA LEU A 10 18.32 20.19 5.94
C LEU A 10 17.83 21.62 6.21
N ALA A 11 17.57 21.98 7.48
CA ALA A 11 17.15 23.33 7.87
C ALA A 11 18.26 24.39 7.65
N LYS A 12 19.53 24.07 7.97
CA LYS A 12 20.66 24.97 7.71
C LYS A 12 20.91 25.19 6.22
N ARG A 13 20.77 24.14 5.39
CA ARG A 13 20.87 24.29 3.92
C ARG A 13 19.74 25.13 3.34
N TRP A 14 18.55 25.02 3.91
CA TRP A 14 17.40 25.83 3.54
C TRP A 14 17.57 27.31 3.89
N GLN A 15 18.08 27.63 5.08
CA GLN A 15 18.33 29.02 5.51
C GLN A 15 19.50 29.69 4.79
N GLN A 16 20.45 28.92 4.25
CA GLN A 16 21.63 29.45 3.55
C GLN A 16 21.51 29.46 2.02
N GLN A 17 20.44 28.93 1.45
CA GLN A 17 20.14 29.12 0.04
C GLN A 17 19.65 30.56 -0.16
N GLN A 18 20.49 31.39 -0.80
CA GLN A 18 20.00 32.55 -1.56
C GLN A 18 18.74 32.10 -2.29
N THR A 19 17.64 32.83 -2.07
CA THR A 19 16.31 32.59 -2.64
C THR A 19 16.48 31.97 -4.02
N PRO A 20 16.15 30.67 -4.20
CA PRO A 20 16.40 30.03 -5.48
C PRO A 20 15.50 30.74 -6.47
N THR A 21 16.10 31.59 -7.31
CA THR A 21 15.52 31.99 -8.59
C THR A 21 14.96 30.74 -9.21
N ASP A 22 13.63 30.72 -9.43
CA ASP A 22 12.85 29.61 -9.96
C ASP A 22 13.59 28.88 -11.08
N GLY A 23 14.40 27.90 -10.69
CA GLY A 23 15.12 27.05 -11.60
C GLY A 23 14.18 25.94 -11.98
N THR A 24 13.79 25.89 -13.25
CA THR A 24 13.12 24.72 -13.83
C THR A 24 13.81 23.44 -13.35
N PRO A 25 13.06 22.41 -12.94
CA PRO A 25 13.61 21.19 -12.33
C PRO A 25 14.76 20.62 -13.18
N GLY A 26 15.89 20.34 -12.53
CA GLY A 26 17.08 19.82 -13.20
C GLY A 26 16.87 18.41 -13.77
N ALA A 27 17.73 18.01 -14.70
CA ALA A 27 17.65 16.69 -15.36
C ALA A 27 17.68 15.52 -14.35
N GLU A 28 18.36 15.69 -13.21
CA GLU A 28 18.43 14.68 -12.15
C GLU A 28 17.11 14.50 -11.39
N ASP A 29 16.39 15.59 -11.13
CA ASP A 29 15.06 15.54 -10.48
C ASP A 29 14.03 14.87 -11.39
N LEU A 30 14.08 15.15 -12.70
CA LEU A 30 13.27 14.50 -13.72
C LEU A 30 13.61 13.00 -13.85
N ALA A 31 14.90 12.66 -13.79
CA ALA A 31 15.35 11.26 -13.82
C ALA A 31 14.89 10.49 -12.57
N GLN A 32 14.93 11.08 -11.38
CA GLN A 32 14.41 10.45 -10.16
C GLN A 32 12.88 10.31 -10.20
N ALA A 33 12.16 11.32 -10.67
CA ALA A 33 10.71 11.28 -10.82
C ALA A 33 10.26 10.17 -11.78
N SER A 34 10.90 10.06 -12.95
CA SER A 34 10.59 9.00 -13.92
C SER A 34 10.92 7.59 -13.39
N ARG A 35 12.00 7.41 -12.63
CA ARG A 35 12.33 6.14 -11.97
C ARG A 35 11.26 5.76 -10.94
N ARG A 36 10.79 6.71 -10.13
CA ARG A 36 9.71 6.49 -9.16
C ARG A 36 8.39 6.11 -9.86
N GLN A 37 8.08 6.77 -10.98
CA GLN A 37 6.91 6.48 -11.79
C GLN A 37 6.97 5.07 -12.39
N ARG A 38 8.13 4.63 -12.91
CA ARG A 38 8.34 3.27 -13.42
C ARG A 38 8.16 2.21 -12.32
N LYS A 39 8.74 2.45 -11.13
CA LYS A 39 8.60 1.54 -10.00
C LYS A 39 7.14 1.39 -9.56
N GLN A 40 6.38 2.48 -9.56
CA GLN A 40 4.96 2.43 -9.25
C GLN A 40 4.11 1.74 -10.32
N ARG A 41 4.43 1.89 -11.62
CA ARG A 41 3.80 1.09 -12.68
C ARG A 41 4.07 -0.40 -12.49
N ALA A 42 5.30 -0.78 -12.15
CA ALA A 42 5.64 -2.18 -11.90
C ALA A 42 4.84 -2.75 -10.72
N LEU A 43 4.73 -2.02 -9.61
CA LEU A 43 3.91 -2.42 -8.46
C LEU A 43 2.43 -2.58 -8.86
N MET A 44 1.88 -1.62 -9.62
CA MET A 44 0.51 -1.68 -10.13
C MET A 44 0.27 -2.95 -10.96
N TYR A 45 1.20 -3.32 -11.85
CA TYR A 45 1.07 -4.54 -12.65
C TYR A 45 1.18 -5.82 -11.82
N ILE A 46 2.04 -5.85 -10.80
CA ILE A 46 2.15 -6.98 -9.88
C ILE A 46 0.82 -7.16 -9.12
N GLU A 47 0.22 -6.07 -8.65
CA GLU A 47 -1.07 -6.10 -7.98
C GLU A 47 -2.19 -6.59 -8.90
N TRP A 48 -2.22 -6.14 -10.16
CA TRP A 48 -3.21 -6.59 -11.13
C TRP A 48 -3.07 -8.07 -11.45
N LEU A 49 -1.84 -8.55 -11.58
CA LEU A 49 -1.57 -9.96 -11.79
C LEU A 49 -2.03 -10.80 -10.57
N GLY A 50 -1.80 -10.31 -9.36
CA GLY A 50 -2.34 -10.93 -8.14
C GLY A 50 -3.88 -10.97 -8.11
N ALA A 51 -4.55 -9.88 -8.49
CA ALA A 51 -6.00 -9.83 -8.57
C ALA A 51 -6.57 -10.83 -9.59
N LEU A 52 -5.93 -10.93 -10.76
CA LEU A 52 -6.32 -11.87 -11.81
C LEU A 52 -6.16 -13.33 -11.34
N VAL A 53 -5.08 -13.65 -10.62
CA VAL A 53 -4.90 -14.97 -10.01
C VAL A 53 -5.99 -15.26 -8.98
N MET A 54 -6.38 -14.27 -8.15
CA MET A 54 -7.46 -14.42 -7.18
C MET A 54 -8.82 -14.68 -7.86
N GLU A 55 -9.14 -14.00 -8.96
CA GLU A 55 -10.37 -14.24 -9.73
C GLU A 55 -10.41 -15.65 -10.33
N ILE A 56 -9.32 -16.08 -10.98
CA ILE A 56 -9.22 -17.43 -11.55
C ILE A 56 -9.37 -18.49 -10.45
N ALA A 57 -8.70 -18.30 -9.32
CA ALA A 57 -8.80 -19.19 -8.18
C ALA A 57 -10.21 -19.23 -7.57
N ALA A 58 -10.92 -18.09 -7.53
CA ALA A 58 -12.30 -18.03 -7.06
C ALA A 58 -13.23 -18.86 -7.95
N VAL A 59 -13.12 -18.70 -9.27
CA VAL A 59 -13.91 -19.50 -10.23
C VAL A 59 -13.57 -20.97 -10.11
N TRP A 60 -12.29 -21.32 -9.98
CA TRP A 60 -11.87 -22.70 -9.80
C TRP A 60 -12.45 -23.31 -8.51
N LEU A 61 -12.44 -22.58 -7.40
CA LEU A 61 -13.00 -23.05 -6.13
C LEU A 61 -14.51 -23.30 -6.17
N LEU A 62 -15.27 -22.47 -6.92
CA LEU A 62 -16.71 -22.69 -7.13
C LEU A 62 -16.98 -24.00 -7.88
N LEU A 63 -16.09 -24.41 -8.78
CA LEU A 63 -16.22 -25.63 -9.57
C LEU A 63 -15.64 -26.86 -8.86
N ALA A 64 -14.55 -26.69 -8.11
CA ALA A 64 -13.78 -27.79 -7.52
C ALA A 64 -14.27 -28.20 -6.12
N ILE A 65 -14.84 -27.27 -5.33
CA ILE A 65 -15.28 -27.54 -3.96
C ILE A 65 -16.79 -27.34 -3.86
N PRO A 66 -17.59 -28.42 -3.92
CA PRO A 66 -19.03 -28.30 -3.74
C PRO A 66 -19.38 -27.93 -2.29
N GLY A 67 -20.42 -27.09 -2.13
CA GLY A 67 -20.95 -26.69 -0.83
C GLY A 67 -20.52 -25.30 -0.38
N TRP A 68 -20.94 -24.95 0.83
CA TRP A 68 -20.83 -23.60 1.40
C TRP A 68 -19.36 -23.13 1.57
N LEU A 69 -18.41 -24.05 1.74
CA LEU A 69 -16.97 -23.76 1.84
C LEU A 69 -16.39 -23.19 0.53
N GLY A 70 -16.80 -23.75 -0.62
CA GLY A 70 -16.37 -23.26 -1.94
C GLY A 70 -16.90 -21.85 -2.19
N TYR A 71 -18.17 -21.60 -1.90
CA TYR A 71 -18.78 -20.27 -2.01
C TYR A 71 -18.11 -19.23 -1.09
N LEU A 72 -17.83 -19.58 0.16
CA LEU A 72 -17.18 -18.68 1.12
C LEU A 72 -15.76 -18.32 0.66
N SER A 73 -14.99 -19.30 0.22
CA SER A 73 -13.61 -19.11 -0.22
C SER A 73 -13.54 -18.31 -1.52
N ALA A 74 -14.45 -18.57 -2.47
CA ALA A 74 -14.56 -17.80 -3.70
C ALA A 74 -14.98 -16.35 -3.43
N ALA A 75 -15.95 -16.12 -2.54
CA ALA A 75 -16.36 -14.77 -2.15
C ALA A 75 -15.21 -13.99 -1.52
N PHE A 76 -14.41 -14.63 -0.65
CA PHE A 76 -13.23 -14.01 -0.05
C PHE A 76 -12.20 -13.58 -1.09
N LEU A 77 -11.89 -14.45 -2.06
CA LEU A 77 -10.95 -14.14 -3.14
C LEU A 77 -11.47 -13.06 -4.08
N MET A 78 -12.76 -13.09 -4.44
CA MET A 78 -13.38 -12.05 -5.26
C MET A 78 -13.36 -10.69 -4.57
N LEU A 79 -13.64 -10.64 -3.27
CA LEU A 79 -13.51 -9.42 -2.48
C LEU A 79 -12.06 -8.92 -2.47
N GLY A 80 -11.09 -9.82 -2.31
CA GLY A 80 -9.66 -9.50 -2.37
C GLY A 80 -9.20 -8.98 -3.74
N ALA A 81 -9.74 -9.53 -4.83
CA ALA A 81 -9.47 -9.07 -6.19
C ALA A 81 -10.05 -7.68 -6.44
N LEU A 82 -11.33 -7.48 -6.11
CA LEU A 82 -12.03 -6.20 -6.25
C LEU A 82 -11.36 -5.10 -5.43
N SER A 83 -10.96 -5.42 -4.21
CA SER A 83 -10.30 -4.49 -3.32
C SER A 83 -8.89 -4.12 -3.82
N THR A 84 -8.15 -5.08 -4.38
CA THR A 84 -6.85 -4.84 -5.03
C THR A 84 -7.01 -3.95 -6.25
N PHE A 85 -8.00 -4.19 -7.09
CA PHE A 85 -8.28 -3.35 -8.25
C PHE A 85 -8.69 -1.93 -7.85
N TYR A 86 -9.53 -1.80 -6.83
CA TYR A 86 -9.95 -0.51 -6.29
C TYR A 86 -8.75 0.31 -5.78
N VAL A 87 -7.89 -0.31 -4.98
CA VAL A 87 -6.69 0.34 -4.43
C VAL A 87 -5.73 0.71 -5.55
N SER A 88 -5.50 -0.19 -6.49
CA SER A 88 -4.64 0.07 -7.63
C SER A 88 -5.11 1.30 -8.43
N ARG A 89 -6.43 1.40 -8.66
CA ARG A 89 -7.05 2.54 -9.34
C ARG A 89 -7.01 3.83 -8.51
N GLN A 90 -7.20 3.77 -7.20
CA GLN A 90 -7.27 4.96 -6.35
C GLN A 90 -5.89 5.47 -5.88
N VAL A 91 -4.89 4.61 -5.85
CA VAL A 91 -3.52 4.90 -5.37
C VAL A 91 -2.57 5.14 -6.54
N HIS A 92 -2.50 4.26 -7.54
CA HIS A 92 -1.49 4.38 -8.59
C HIS A 92 -1.87 5.37 -9.69
N ARG A 93 -3.13 5.38 -10.12
CA ARG A 93 -3.60 6.28 -11.20
C ARG A 93 -3.33 7.77 -10.92
N PRO A 94 -3.60 8.35 -9.73
CA PRO A 94 -3.37 9.77 -9.50
C PRO A 94 -1.88 10.14 -9.41
N ILE A 95 -0.99 9.19 -9.09
CA ILE A 95 0.46 9.45 -9.09
C ILE A 95 1.01 9.39 -10.52
N LEU A 96 0.39 8.57 -11.38
CA LEU A 96 0.76 8.45 -12.79
C LEU A 96 0.27 9.61 -13.67
N ALA A 97 -0.82 10.27 -13.29
CA ALA A 97 -1.46 11.36 -14.03
C ALA A 97 -1.05 12.77 -13.52
N TYR A 98 0.07 12.88 -12.81
CA TYR A 98 0.52 14.14 -12.25
C TYR A 98 1.47 14.87 -13.21
N ASP A 99 1.03 16.02 -13.72
CA ASP A 99 1.71 16.73 -14.80
C ASP A 99 2.28 18.11 -14.39
N ASN A 100 2.07 18.57 -13.15
CA ASN A 100 2.49 19.92 -12.71
C ASN A 100 3.84 19.89 -11.96
N TRP A 101 4.94 20.22 -12.64
CA TRP A 101 6.31 20.12 -12.10
C TRP A 101 6.88 21.44 -11.54
N SER A 102 6.02 22.38 -11.13
CA SER A 102 6.42 23.60 -10.38
C SER A 102 6.88 23.27 -8.95
N SER A 103 7.60 24.18 -8.29
CA SER A 103 8.09 24.03 -6.91
C SER A 103 6.96 23.78 -5.90
N SER A 104 5.89 24.57 -5.98
CA SER A 104 4.66 24.37 -5.20
C SER A 104 3.91 23.09 -5.58
N GLY A 105 3.88 22.75 -6.87
CA GLY A 105 3.36 21.47 -7.37
C GLY A 105 4.09 20.27 -6.78
N LEU A 106 5.43 20.31 -6.74
CA LEU A 106 6.26 19.21 -6.23
C LEU A 106 6.02 18.96 -4.73
N LEU A 107 5.78 20.02 -3.95
CA LEU A 107 5.37 19.90 -2.55
C LEU A 107 3.99 19.23 -2.41
N GLN A 108 3.01 19.65 -3.21
CA GLN A 108 1.67 19.03 -3.24
C GLN A 108 1.72 17.57 -3.69
N PHE A 109 2.57 17.25 -4.67
CA PHE A 109 2.82 15.88 -5.15
C PHE A 109 3.40 14.99 -4.05
N ARG A 110 4.41 15.49 -3.31
CA ARG A 110 5.00 14.75 -2.18
C ARG A 110 3.98 14.52 -1.07
N ARG A 111 3.19 15.53 -0.71
CA ARG A 111 2.10 15.40 0.26
C ARG A 111 1.07 14.36 -0.18
N ARG A 112 0.61 14.43 -1.43
CA ARG A 112 -0.37 13.50 -2.00
C ARG A 112 0.17 12.08 -2.09
N THR A 113 1.42 11.91 -2.50
CA THR A 113 2.09 10.60 -2.54
C THR A 113 2.23 10.01 -1.14
N CYS A 114 2.53 10.82 -0.13
CA CYS A 114 2.61 10.37 1.25
C CYS A 114 1.24 9.93 1.80
N GLN A 115 0.18 10.71 1.54
CA GLN A 115 -1.20 10.33 1.91
C GLN A 115 -1.65 9.03 1.23
N LEU A 116 -1.37 8.88 -0.07
CA LEU A 116 -1.69 7.68 -0.82
C LEU A 116 -0.92 6.46 -0.31
N SER A 117 0.37 6.63 0.04
CA SER A 117 1.18 5.56 0.64
C SER A 117 0.64 5.13 2.01
N LEU A 118 0.18 6.07 2.84
CA LEU A 118 -0.47 5.76 4.12
C LEU A 118 -1.78 4.99 3.94
N ARG A 119 -2.61 5.38 2.98
CA ARG A 119 -3.84 4.64 2.63
C ARG A 119 -3.52 3.23 2.16
N TYR A 120 -2.51 3.09 1.30
CA TYR A 120 -2.03 1.81 0.82
C TYR A 120 -1.58 0.90 1.98
N TYR A 121 -0.76 1.40 2.92
CA TYR A 121 -0.31 0.60 4.06
C TYR A 121 -1.45 0.17 4.99
N ARG A 122 -2.41 1.06 5.27
CA ARG A 122 -3.60 0.71 6.06
C ARG A 122 -4.43 -0.35 5.36
N TYR A 123 -4.59 -0.25 4.05
CA TYR A 123 -5.28 -1.25 3.26
C TYR A 123 -4.57 -2.62 3.31
N THR A 124 -3.25 -2.65 3.18
CA THR A 124 -2.48 -3.90 3.32
C THR A 124 -2.65 -4.49 4.73
N GLN A 125 -2.71 -3.65 5.78
CA GLN A 125 -3.01 -4.13 7.14
C GLN A 125 -4.40 -4.76 7.25
N PHE A 126 -5.43 -4.13 6.67
CA PHE A 126 -6.78 -4.71 6.62
C PHE A 126 -6.80 -6.03 5.86
N SER A 127 -6.05 -6.15 4.77
CA SER A 127 -5.92 -7.38 4.00
C SER A 127 -5.27 -8.50 4.83
N CYS A 128 -4.19 -8.20 5.55
CA CYS A 128 -3.57 -9.14 6.50
C CYS A 128 -4.52 -9.55 7.63
N ALA A 129 -5.28 -8.60 8.19
CA ALA A 129 -6.27 -8.89 9.22
C ALA A 129 -7.42 -9.78 8.68
N ALA A 130 -7.86 -9.53 7.45
CA ALA A 130 -8.87 -10.36 6.78
C ALA A 130 -8.37 -11.79 6.56
N LEU A 131 -7.10 -12.00 6.21
CA LEU A 131 -6.50 -13.33 6.10
C LEU A 131 -6.44 -14.07 7.44
N ILE A 132 -6.10 -13.37 8.53
CA ILE A 132 -6.13 -13.95 9.88
C ILE A 132 -7.57 -14.33 10.26
N LEU A 133 -8.54 -13.46 9.98
CA LEU A 133 -9.95 -13.74 10.24
C LEU A 133 -10.48 -14.91 9.40
N PHE A 134 -10.06 -15.02 8.14
CA PHE A 134 -10.36 -16.17 7.29
C PHE A 134 -9.77 -17.47 7.88
N SER A 135 -8.52 -17.44 8.35
CA SER A 135 -7.92 -18.59 9.04
C SER A 135 -8.69 -18.98 10.32
N ALA A 136 -9.19 -18.00 11.08
CA ALA A 136 -10.01 -18.26 12.26
C ALA A 136 -11.38 -18.85 11.90
N LEU A 137 -12.00 -18.38 10.82
CA LEU A 137 -13.24 -18.96 10.28
C LEU A 137 -13.02 -20.41 9.86
N LEU A 138 -11.94 -20.74 9.16
CA LEU A 138 -11.62 -22.13 8.80
C LEU A 138 -11.50 -23.03 10.03
N TRP A 139 -10.90 -22.54 11.12
CA TRP A 139 -10.82 -23.25 12.39
C TRP A 139 -12.20 -23.47 13.04
N LEU A 140 -13.05 -22.45 13.06
CA LEU A 140 -14.40 -22.54 13.61
C LEU A 140 -15.26 -23.55 12.83
N LEU A 141 -15.09 -23.57 11.51
CA LEU A 141 -15.74 -24.52 10.62
C LEU A 141 -15.23 -25.94 10.82
N HIS A 142 -13.92 -26.13 10.99
CA HIS A 142 -13.36 -27.43 11.34
C HIS A 142 -13.88 -27.94 12.69
N TRP A 143 -13.99 -27.05 13.68
CA TRP A 143 -14.51 -27.36 15.01
C TRP A 143 -16.00 -27.75 15.00
N TRP A 144 -16.82 -27.06 14.21
CA TRP A 144 -18.25 -27.36 14.09
C TRP A 144 -18.57 -28.57 13.20
N GLN A 145 -17.58 -29.07 12.44
CA GLN A 145 -17.72 -30.17 11.47
C GLN A 145 -18.88 -30.04 10.45
N PRO A 146 -19.26 -28.88 9.90
CA PRO A 146 -20.28 -28.82 8.84
C PRO A 146 -19.73 -29.17 7.44
N ALA A 147 -18.41 -29.34 7.30
CA ALA A 147 -17.72 -29.83 6.10
C ALA A 147 -16.33 -30.38 6.46
N GLU A 148 -15.83 -31.36 5.69
CA GLU A 148 -14.44 -31.82 5.79
C GLU A 148 -13.49 -30.73 5.27
N VAL A 149 -13.02 -29.88 6.18
CA VAL A 149 -11.94 -28.94 5.89
C VAL A 149 -10.62 -29.70 5.88
N ALA A 150 -9.95 -29.69 4.72
CA ALA A 150 -8.65 -30.32 4.54
C ALA A 150 -7.62 -29.81 5.58
N SER A 151 -7.08 -30.72 6.39
CA SER A 151 -6.16 -30.39 7.49
C SER A 151 -4.88 -29.68 7.03
N HIS A 152 -4.41 -29.99 5.81
CA HIS A 152 -3.25 -29.33 5.21
C HIS A 152 -3.48 -27.83 4.94
N LEU A 153 -4.72 -27.45 4.58
CA LEU A 153 -5.11 -26.08 4.29
C LEU A 153 -5.19 -25.26 5.58
N LEU A 154 -5.74 -25.85 6.64
CA LEU A 154 -5.72 -25.29 8.00
C LEU A 154 -4.31 -25.04 8.51
N LEU A 155 -3.42 -26.02 8.40
CA LEU A 155 -2.02 -25.88 8.82
C LEU A 155 -1.29 -24.81 8.03
N PHE A 156 -1.51 -24.73 6.73
CA PHE A 156 -0.92 -23.68 5.88
C PHE A 156 -1.33 -22.27 6.35
N TYR A 157 -2.63 -22.02 6.52
CA TYR A 157 -3.10 -20.68 6.91
C TYR A 157 -2.74 -20.31 8.36
N SER A 158 -2.68 -21.28 9.26
CA SER A 158 -2.36 -21.04 10.67
C SER A 158 -0.86 -20.93 10.95
N VAL A 159 -0.04 -21.83 10.40
CA VAL A 159 1.40 -21.91 10.70
C VAL A 159 2.26 -21.03 9.78
N LEU A 160 1.84 -20.81 8.54
CA LEU A 160 2.57 -19.96 7.59
C LEU A 160 1.92 -18.59 7.43
N VAL A 161 0.66 -18.54 7.00
CA VAL A 161 0.03 -17.27 6.57
C VAL A 161 -0.20 -16.33 7.75
N SER A 162 -0.74 -16.81 8.87
CA SER A 162 -1.04 -15.98 10.04
C SER A 162 0.21 -15.33 10.67
N PRO A 163 1.31 -16.04 10.98
CA PRO A 163 2.51 -15.39 11.53
C PRO A 163 3.15 -14.42 10.53
N LEU A 164 3.17 -14.75 9.23
CA LEU A 164 3.64 -13.80 8.20
C LEU A 164 2.77 -12.54 8.17
N CYS A 165 1.44 -12.67 8.29
CA CYS A 165 0.53 -11.53 8.37
C CYS A 165 0.79 -10.68 9.62
N LEU A 166 1.06 -11.29 10.78
CA LEU A 166 1.39 -10.57 12.01
C LEU A 166 2.70 -9.78 11.88
N ILE A 167 3.74 -10.41 11.33
CA ILE A 167 5.03 -9.74 11.05
C ILE A 167 4.82 -8.58 10.06
N ALA A 168 4.04 -8.80 9.00
CA ALA A 168 3.73 -7.77 8.02
C ALA A 168 2.96 -6.60 8.64
N ILE A 169 1.94 -6.87 9.47
CA ILE A 169 1.18 -5.85 10.21
C ILE A 169 2.13 -5.01 11.08
N TYR A 170 3.03 -5.65 11.81
CA TYR A 170 4.01 -4.97 12.67
C TYR A 170 4.94 -4.05 11.86
N GLN A 171 5.53 -4.55 10.77
CA GLN A 171 6.39 -3.74 9.89
C GLN A 171 5.61 -2.58 9.24
N LEU A 172 4.38 -2.84 8.80
CA LEU A 172 3.50 -1.81 8.23
C LEU A 172 3.16 -0.75 9.26
N GLN A 173 2.95 -1.13 10.53
CA GLN A 173 2.65 -0.18 11.59
C GLN A 173 3.83 0.77 11.85
N GLN A 174 5.07 0.25 11.83
CA GLN A 174 6.26 1.09 11.92
C GLN A 174 6.35 2.07 10.74
N LYS A 175 6.14 1.59 9.50
CA LYS A 175 6.13 2.44 8.30
C LYS A 175 5.03 3.49 8.30
N ILE A 176 3.84 3.15 8.81
CA ILE A 176 2.73 4.10 8.97
C ILE A 176 3.09 5.20 9.95
N ARG A 177 3.72 4.87 11.09
CA ARG A 177 4.16 5.86 12.07
C ARG A 177 5.18 6.83 11.46
N GLN A 178 6.19 6.31 10.77
CA GLN A 178 7.19 7.11 10.08
C GLN A 178 6.56 8.04 9.04
N LYS A 179 5.69 7.50 8.16
CA LYS A 179 5.02 8.30 7.13
C LYS A 179 3.99 9.29 7.68
N ALA A 180 3.39 9.02 8.84
CA ALA A 180 2.50 9.97 9.50
C ALA A 180 3.27 11.20 10.01
N VAL A 181 4.47 10.99 10.58
CA VAL A 181 5.35 12.08 11.01
C VAL A 181 5.83 12.90 9.81
N GLU A 182 6.30 12.24 8.74
CA GLU A 182 6.68 12.93 7.50
C GLU A 182 5.51 13.74 6.91
N LEU A 183 4.29 13.18 6.93
CA LEU A 183 3.11 13.89 6.44
C LEU A 183 2.82 15.14 7.28
N GLN A 184 2.96 15.05 8.60
CA GLN A 184 2.74 16.17 9.50
C GLN A 184 3.73 17.31 9.22
N GLN A 185 5.01 17.00 9.07
CA GLN A 185 6.05 17.96 8.71
C GLN A 185 5.81 18.60 7.33
N LEU A 186 5.49 17.79 6.31
CA LEU A 186 5.16 18.28 4.97
C LEU A 186 3.89 19.14 4.95
N SER A 187 2.92 18.84 5.82
CA SER A 187 1.71 19.64 5.95
C SER A 187 1.93 20.97 6.65
N ALA A 188 2.91 21.06 7.55
CA ALA A 188 3.33 22.32 8.16
C ALA A 188 4.06 23.19 7.12
N LEU A 189 5.07 22.64 6.43
CA LEU A 189 5.79 23.32 5.36
C LEU A 189 4.87 23.82 4.22
N ALA A 190 3.81 23.07 3.90
CA ALA A 190 2.82 23.49 2.91
C ALA A 190 1.97 24.67 3.37
N LYS A 191 1.68 24.77 4.67
CA LYS A 191 0.95 25.92 5.23
C LYS A 191 1.82 27.16 5.26
N ASP A 192 3.10 27.01 5.62
CA ASP A 192 4.05 28.13 5.64
C ASP A 192 4.23 28.72 4.23
N PHE A 193 4.33 27.85 3.21
CA PHE A 193 4.38 28.27 1.79
C PHE A 193 3.09 28.93 1.27
N GLU A 194 1.92 28.58 1.84
CA GLU A 194 0.63 29.22 1.50
C GLU A 194 0.44 30.57 2.24
N GLN A 195 1.21 30.85 3.29
CA GLN A 195 1.15 32.11 4.05
C GLN A 195 2.18 33.16 3.57
N ASP A 196 3.28 32.73 2.95
CA ASP A 196 4.33 33.61 2.40
C ASP A 196 4.09 34.04 0.94
N HIS A 197 2.94 33.68 0.35
CA HIS A 197 2.46 34.11 -0.98
C HIS A 197 1.10 34.80 -0.88
#